data_AF-A0A4V6DB81-F1
#
_entry.id   AF-A0A4V6DB81-F1
#
_cell.length_a   1.000
_cell.length_b   1.000
_cell.length_c   1.000
_cell.angle_alpha   90.00
_cell.angle_beta   90.00
_cell.angle_gamma   90.00
#
_symmetry.space_group_name_H-M   'P 1'
#
loop_
_entity.id
_entity.type
_entity.pdbx_description
1 polymer ?
#
loop_
_entity_poly.entity_id
_entity_poly.type
_entity_poly.pdbx_seq_one_letter_code
_entity_poly.pdbx_strand_id
1 'polypeptide(L)'
;MESFEFVLIVHLMIQLLGIIDDLSQCLQRKYQNIVRDVVLIGITLEKINDVRQHGWDVLFEEAKEFCVIQQTITSLSQAWRTS
;
A
#
# COMPACT_ATOMS: atom_id res chain seq x y z
N MET A 1 17.64 3.92 9.02
CA MET A 1 17.19 3.44 7.70
C MET A 1 16.18 2.30 7.85
N GLU A 2 16.43 1.33 8.74
CA GLU A 2 15.53 0.16 8.92
C GLU A 2 14.05 0.51 9.20
N SER A 3 13.74 1.58 9.97
CA SER A 3 12.34 1.96 10.22
C SER A 3 11.64 2.54 8.99
N PHE A 4 12.34 3.29 8.14
CA PHE A 4 11.78 3.87 6.93
C PHE A 4 11.53 2.81 5.87
N GLU A 5 12.50 1.91 5.67
CA GLU A 5 12.36 0.76 4.75
C GLU A 5 11.19 -0.13 5.16
N PHE A 6 11.03 -0.41 6.46
CA PHE A 6 9.88 -1.15 6.97
C PHE A 6 8.56 -0.43 6.68
N VAL A 7 8.47 0.88 6.98
CA VAL A 7 7.27 1.69 6.72
C VAL A 7 6.93 1.69 5.22
N LEU A 8 7.94 1.84 4.36
CA LEU A 8 7.78 1.82 2.92
C LEU A 8 7.24 0.47 2.42
N ILE A 9 7.80 -0.65 2.91
CA ILE A 9 7.32 -2.00 2.58
C ILE A 9 5.87 -2.18 3.03
N VAL A 10 5.52 -1.71 4.23
CA VAL A 10 4.14 -1.81 4.74
C VAL A 10 3.17 -1.01 3.87
N HIS A 11 3.50 0.24 3.50
CA HIS A 11 2.65 1.03 2.61
C HIS A 11 2.48 0.36 1.24
N LEU A 12 3.57 -0.20 0.68
CA LEU A 12 3.52 -0.93 -0.59
C LEU A 12 2.62 -2.17 -0.48
N MET A 13 2.76 -2.92 0.61
CA MET A 13 1.94 -4.11 0.87
C MET A 13 0.46 -3.75 1.01
N ILE A 14 0.12 -2.67 1.71
CA ILE A 14 -1.27 -2.22 1.85
C ILE A 14 -1.88 -1.92 0.49
N GLN A 15 -1.18 -1.14 -0.35
CA GLN A 15 -1.67 -0.79 -1.69
C GLN A 15 -1.85 -2.05 -2.58
N LEU A 16 -0.87 -2.94 -2.61
CA LEU A 16 -0.93 -4.18 -3.40
C LEU A 16 -2.01 -5.14 -2.89
N LEU A 17 -2.14 -5.30 -1.57
CA LEU A 17 -3.16 -6.15 -0.97
C LEU A 17 -4.57 -5.63 -1.26
N GLY A 18 -4.77 -4.30 -1.29
CA GLY A 18 -6.06 -3.73 -1.70
C GLY A 18 -6.44 -4.11 -3.13
N ILE A 19 -5.48 -4.02 -4.07
CA ILE A 19 -5.70 -4.43 -5.47
C ILE A 19 -5.99 -5.93 -5.58
N ILE A 20 -5.27 -6.76 -4.83
CA ILE A 20 -5.46 -8.22 -4.84
C ILE A 20 -6.78 -8.61 -4.18
N ASP A 21 -7.20 -7.89 -3.13
CA ASP A 21 -8.48 -8.11 -2.46
C ASP A 21 -9.67 -7.77 -3.36
N ASP A 22 -9.60 -6.66 -4.10
CA ASP A 22 -10.60 -6.31 -5.13
C ASP A 22 -10.77 -7.46 -6.14
N LEU A 23 -9.64 -7.99 -6.65
CA LEU A 23 -9.67 -9.15 -7.53
C LEU A 23 -10.30 -10.35 -6.82
N SER A 24 -9.82 -10.70 -5.62
CA SER A 24 -10.33 -11.82 -4.82
C SER A 24 -11.85 -11.75 -4.64
N GLN A 25 -12.39 -10.58 -4.27
CA GLN A 25 -13.83 -10.37 -4.13
C GLN A 25 -14.58 -10.52 -5.46
N CYS A 26 -14.05 -9.97 -6.55
CA CYS A 26 -14.65 -10.11 -7.89
C CYS A 26 -14.72 -11.58 -8.32
N LEU A 27 -13.64 -12.33 -8.09
CA LEU A 27 -13.53 -13.73 -8.40
C LEU A 27 -14.48 -14.56 -7.51
N GLN A 28 -14.51 -14.32 -6.20
CA GLN A 28 -15.38 -15.06 -5.29
C GLN A 28 -16.89 -14.86 -5.56
N ARG A 29 -17.30 -13.73 -6.16
CA ARG A 29 -18.74 -13.39 -6.33
C ARG A 29 -19.50 -14.15 -7.43
N LYS A 30 -18.85 -14.79 -8.42
CA LYS A 30 -19.45 -15.79 -9.35
C LYS A 30 -18.50 -16.11 -10.50
N TYR A 31 -18.27 -17.40 -10.76
CA TYR A 31 -17.65 -17.91 -12.00
C TYR A 31 -18.65 -18.75 -12.79
N GLN A 32 -19.13 -18.23 -13.91
CA GLN A 32 -19.63 -19.06 -15.03
C GLN A 32 -19.00 -18.62 -16.37
N ASN A 33 -18.07 -17.65 -16.37
CA ASN A 33 -17.52 -17.10 -17.61
C ASN A 33 -16.01 -16.83 -17.50
N ILE A 34 -15.21 -17.84 -17.82
CA ILE A 34 -13.73 -17.80 -17.86
C ILE A 34 -13.20 -16.56 -18.59
N VAL A 35 -13.88 -16.10 -19.64
CA VAL A 35 -13.48 -14.90 -20.40
C VAL A 35 -13.52 -13.65 -19.51
N ARG A 36 -14.54 -13.52 -18.66
CA ARG A 36 -14.67 -12.39 -17.74
C ARG A 36 -13.55 -12.38 -16.70
N ASP A 37 -13.14 -13.55 -16.25
CA ASP A 37 -12.15 -13.69 -15.19
C ASP A 37 -10.74 -13.40 -15.70
N VAL A 38 -10.43 -13.83 -16.93
CA VAL A 38 -9.18 -13.47 -17.62
C VAL A 38 -9.07 -11.95 -17.82
N VAL A 39 -10.17 -11.29 -18.19
CA VAL A 39 -10.21 -9.81 -18.31
C VAL A 39 -9.94 -9.14 -16.95
N LEU A 40 -10.56 -9.63 -15.87
CA LEU A 40 -10.34 -9.11 -14.52
C LEU A 40 -8.88 -9.27 -14.05
N ILE A 41 -8.26 -10.42 -14.36
CA ILE A 41 -6.83 -10.65 -14.09
C ILE A 41 -5.98 -9.66 -14.89
N GLY A 42 -6.29 -9.44 -16.17
CA GLY A 42 -5.58 -8.47 -17.02
C GLY A 42 -5.60 -7.05 -16.44
N ILE A 43 -6.79 -6.57 -16.06
CA ILE A 43 -6.96 -5.25 -15.42
C ILE A 43 -6.17 -5.18 -14.11
N THR A 44 -6.18 -6.25 -13.32
CA THR A 44 -5.46 -6.30 -12.04
C THR A 44 -3.94 -6.20 -12.26
N LEU A 45 -3.41 -6.91 -13.25
CA LEU A 45 -1.98 -6.85 -13.60
C LEU A 45 -1.58 -5.47 -14.11
N GLU A 46 -2.45 -4.79 -14.87
CA GLU A 46 -2.21 -3.42 -15.32
C GLU A 46 -2.10 -2.45 -14.13
N LYS A 47 -3.02 -2.55 -13.15
CA LYS A 47 -2.95 -1.75 -11.91
C LYS A 47 -1.67 -2.00 -11.11
N ILE A 48 -1.27 -3.27 -10.95
CA ILE A 48 -0.01 -3.61 -10.25
C ILE A 48 1.20 -3.03 -11.01
N ASN A 49 1.19 -3.10 -12.34
CA ASN A 49 2.25 -2.53 -13.15
C ASN A 49 2.30 -1.00 -13.04
N ASP A 50 1.15 -0.33 -12.95
CA ASP A 50 1.06 1.11 -12.75
C ASP A 50 1.67 1.52 -11.40
N VAL A 51 1.34 0.82 -10.30
CA VAL A 51 1.99 1.02 -9.00
C VAL A 51 3.51 0.86 -9.11
N ARG A 52 3.98 -0.16 -9.86
CA ARG A 52 5.41 -0.40 -10.06
C ARG A 52 6.11 0.67 -10.89
N GLN A 53 5.45 1.27 -11.87
CA GLN A 53 6.07 2.22 -12.79
C GLN A 53 5.93 3.67 -12.33
N HIS A 54 4.80 4.02 -11.73
CA HIS A 54 4.41 5.40 -11.44
C HIS A 54 4.07 5.64 -9.96
N GLY A 55 3.90 4.58 -9.16
CA GLY A 55 3.47 4.68 -7.77
C GLY A 55 4.57 5.05 -6.77
N TRP A 56 5.85 4.99 -7.16
CA TRP A 56 6.97 5.17 -6.23
C TRP A 56 7.03 6.54 -5.58
N ASP A 57 6.85 7.62 -6.34
CA ASP A 57 6.97 8.98 -5.80
C ASP A 57 5.94 9.24 -4.70
N VAL A 58 4.68 8.85 -4.95
CA VAL A 58 3.59 8.95 -3.97
C VAL A 58 3.88 8.09 -2.75
N LEU A 59 4.31 6.84 -2.96
CA LEU A 59 4.64 5.90 -1.88
C LEU A 59 5.78 6.43 -0.99
N PHE A 60 6.80 7.03 -1.58
CA PHE A 60 7.92 7.61 -0.85
C PHE A 60 7.49 8.82 -0.02
N GLU A 61 6.65 9.70 -0.56
CA GLU A 61 6.15 10.85 0.18
C GLU A 61 5.25 10.42 1.35
N GLU A 62 4.32 9.48 1.14
CA GLU A 62 3.49 8.93 2.21
C GLU A 62 4.34 8.32 3.34
N ALA A 63 5.35 7.52 2.99
CA ALA A 63 6.25 6.92 3.97
C ALA A 63 7.08 7.97 4.72
N LYS A 64 7.53 9.03 4.05
CA LYS A 64 8.29 10.13 4.69
C LYS A 64 7.42 10.90 5.65
N GLU A 65 6.23 11.31 5.22
CA GLU A 65 5.26 12.02 6.05
C GLU A 65 4.92 11.20 7.30
N PHE A 66 4.65 9.91 7.14
CA PHE A 66 4.42 9.01 8.25
C PHE A 66 5.59 9.03 9.25
N CYS A 67 6.83 8.87 8.77
CA CYS A 67 8.01 8.88 9.64
C CYS A 67 8.21 10.22 10.37
N VAL A 68 7.99 11.35 9.70
CA VAL A 68 8.11 12.70 10.31
C VAL A 68 7.07 12.89 11.41
N ILE A 69 5.82 12.49 11.15
CA ILE A 69 4.74 12.57 12.12
C ILE A 69 5.08 11.71 13.34
N GLN A 70 5.51 10.46 13.14
CA GLN A 70 5.86 9.55 14.23
C GLN A 70 7.04 10.08 15.08
N GLN A 71 8.05 10.67 14.45
CA GLN A 71 9.17 11.30 15.16
C GLN A 71 8.70 12.49 16.03
N THR A 72 7.81 13.32 15.47
CA THR A 72 7.26 14.49 16.17
C THR A 72 6.41 14.09 17.37
N ILE A 73 5.55 13.07 17.21
CA ILE A 73 4.72 12.55 18.32
C ILE A 73 5.63 11.97 19.42
N THR A 74 6.67 11.22 19.02
CA THR A 74 7.58 10.60 19.98
C THR A 74 8.36 11.65 20.77
N SER A 75 8.86 12.71 20.12
CA SER A 75 9.59 13.79 20.80
C SER A 75 8.69 14.58 21.75
N LEU A 76 7.46 14.90 21.35
CA LEU A 76 6.48 15.56 22.21
C LEU A 76 6.10 14.69 23.42
N SER A 77 5.90 13.38 23.20
CA SER A 77 5.61 12.43 24.28
C SER A 77 6.75 12.32 25.29
N GLN A 78 8.00 12.39 24.83
CA GLN A 78 9.17 12.39 25.71
C GLN A 78 9.28 13.70 26.49
N ALA A 79 9.13 14.85 25.82
CA ALA A 79 9.17 16.17 26.47
C ALA A 79 8.12 16.30 27.57
N TRP A 80 6.90 15.78 27.34
CA TRP A 80 5.82 15.79 28.33
C TRP A 80 6.07 14.86 29.53
N ARG A 81 6.85 13.78 29.35
CA ARG A 81 7.21 12.85 30.43
C ARG A 81 8.33 13.37 31.33
N THR A 82 9.16 14.29 30.82
CA THR A 82 10.31 14.84 31.54
C THR A 82 10.02 16.17 32.24
N SER A 83 8.79 16.68 32.14
CA SER A 83 8.32 17.92 32.77
C SER A 83 7.37 17.64 33.93
#